data_AF-A0A4R3ZLG1-F1
#
_entry.id   AF-A0A4R3ZLG1-F1
#
_cell.length_a   1.000
_cell.length_b   1.000
_cell.length_c   1.000
_cell.angle_alpha   90.00
_cell.angle_beta   90.00
_cell.angle_gamma   90.00
#
_symmetry.space_group_name_H-M   'P 1'
#
loop_
_entity.id
_entity.type
_entity.pdbx_description
1 polymer ?
#
loop_
_entity_poly.entity_id
_entity_poly.type
_entity_poly.pdbx_seq_one_letter_code
_entity_poly.pdbx_strand_id
1 'polypeptide(L)'
;MTAKPGTLLDAFTLETDRGPIEAEIRLMHAEDGTEMLWHYENDHLGFVHPARRCVRCNEIITAAAAGGCCIACVDGLVIGHD
;
A
#
# COMPACT_ATOMS: atom_id res chain seq x y z
N MET A 1 18.74 -6.17 -14.61
CA MET A 1 17.36 -6.19 -14.08
C MET A 1 16.88 -4.76 -14.06
N THR A 2 15.90 -4.41 -14.89
CA THR A 2 15.34 -3.05 -14.91
C THR A 2 14.60 -2.85 -13.59
N ALA A 3 15.05 -1.93 -12.76
CA ALA A 3 14.36 -1.62 -11.50
C ALA A 3 12.94 -1.12 -11.85
N LYS A 4 11.91 -1.78 -11.30
CA LYS A 4 10.53 -1.29 -11.42
C LYS A 4 10.47 0.14 -10.87
N PRO A 5 9.69 1.03 -11.49
CA PRO A 5 9.66 2.42 -11.09
C PRO A 5 9.08 2.56 -9.67
N GLY A 6 9.54 3.58 -8.95
CA GLY A 6 9.01 3.93 -7.63
C GLY A 6 9.74 3.30 -6.46
N THR A 7 9.43 3.82 -5.27
CA THR A 7 9.97 3.34 -3.99
C THR A 7 9.19 2.13 -3.54
N LEU A 8 9.87 1.00 -3.29
CA LEU A 8 9.21 -0.19 -2.72
C LEU A 8 8.74 0.13 -1.30
N LEU A 9 7.44 -0.01 -1.07
CA LEU A 9 6.84 0.16 0.26
C LEU A 9 6.69 -1.19 0.95
N ASP A 10 6.20 -2.19 0.23
CA ASP A 10 5.92 -3.51 0.77
C ASP A 10 6.05 -4.57 -0.32
N ALA A 11 6.51 -5.77 0.06
CA ALA A 11 6.61 -6.92 -0.81
C ALA A 11 6.13 -8.15 -0.05
N PHE A 12 5.17 -8.88 -0.60
CA PHE A 12 4.54 -10.02 0.03
C PHE A 12 4.16 -11.07 -1.00
N THR A 13 3.91 -12.28 -0.52
CA THR A 13 3.40 -13.37 -1.36
C THR A 13 1.91 -13.50 -1.13
N LEU A 14 1.11 -13.38 -2.19
CA LEU A 14 -0.33 -13.62 -2.13
C LEU A 14 -0.59 -15.08 -2.47
N GLU A 15 -1.25 -15.81 -1.57
CA GLU A 15 -1.72 -17.16 -1.88
C GLU A 15 -2.97 -17.09 -2.74
N THR A 16 -2.92 -17.69 -3.94
CA THR A 16 -4.07 -17.79 -4.86
C THR A 16 -4.41 -19.26 -5.13
N ASP A 17 -5.59 -19.50 -5.70
CA ASP A 17 -6.02 -20.83 -6.13
C ASP A 17 -5.06 -21.49 -7.14
N ARG A 18 -4.28 -20.68 -7.87
CA ARG A 18 -3.27 -21.13 -8.85
C ARG A 18 -1.87 -21.29 -8.26
N GLY A 19 -1.70 -21.02 -6.96
CA GLY A 19 -0.42 -21.01 -6.27
C GLY A 19 -0.01 -19.61 -5.76
N PRO A 20 1.12 -19.53 -5.04
CA PRO A 20 1.63 -18.26 -4.53
C PRO A 20 2.10 -17.35 -5.67
N ILE A 21 1.77 -16.07 -5.58
CA ILE A 21 2.26 -15.03 -6.49
C ILE A 21 3.02 -13.97 -5.72
N GLU A 22 4.06 -13.41 -6.34
CA GLU A 22 4.80 -12.28 -5.78
C GLU A 22 4.02 -11.00 -6.00
N ALA A 23 3.74 -10.27 -4.92
CA ALA A 23 3.05 -9.00 -4.94
C ALA A 23 3.94 -7.90 -4.33
N GLU A 24 3.93 -6.72 -4.94
CA GLU A 24 4.67 -5.56 -4.45
C GLU A 24 3.80 -4.31 -4.50
N ILE A 25 3.95 -3.46 -3.50
CA ILE A 25 3.35 -2.13 -3.47
C ILE A 25 4.47 -1.11 -3.58
N ARG A 26 4.37 -0.26 -4.60
CA ARG A 26 5.37 0.78 -4.87
C ARG A 26 4.74 2.16 -4.84
N LEU A 27 5.44 3.10 -4.21
CA LEU A 27 5.10 4.51 -4.23
C LEU A 27 5.67 5.16 -5.48
N MET A 28 4.78 5.77 -6.25
CA MET A 28 5.06 6.55 -7.44
C MET A 28 4.61 7.99 -7.23
N HIS A 29 5.20 8.92 -7.97
CA HIS A 29 4.75 10.31 -8.01
C HIS A 29 4.29 10.60 -9.43
N ALA A 30 3.07 11.12 -9.57
CA ALA A 30 2.57 11.67 -10.82
C ALA A 30 3.31 12.97 -11.17
N GLU A 31 3.19 13.42 -12.41
CA GLU A 31 3.85 14.65 -12.88
C GLU A 31 3.40 15.89 -12.11
N ASP A 32 2.17 15.90 -11.61
CA ASP A 32 1.61 16.95 -10.76
C ASP A 32 2.03 16.86 -9.28
N GLY A 33 2.82 15.84 -8.91
CA GLY A 33 3.30 15.60 -7.56
C GLY A 33 2.38 14.72 -6.71
N THR A 34 1.22 14.30 -7.22
CA THR A 34 0.34 13.35 -6.51
C THR A 34 1.06 12.03 -6.25
N GLU A 35 1.09 11.61 -5.00
CA GLU A 35 1.56 10.29 -4.58
C GLU A 35 0.57 9.21 -5.04
N MET A 36 1.07 8.18 -5.71
CA MET A 36 0.30 7.08 -6.29
C MET A 36 0.85 5.74 -5.79
N LEU A 37 -0.02 4.82 -5.39
CA LEU A 37 0.34 3.45 -5.07
C LEU A 37 0.09 2.55 -6.27
N TRP A 38 1.14 1.85 -6.66
CA TRP A 38 1.15 0.89 -7.76
C TRP A 38 1.32 -0.51 -7.16
N HIS A 39 0.34 -1.37 -7.42
CA HIS A 39 0.31 -2.75 -6.96
C HIS A 39 0.70 -3.65 -8.13
N TYR A 40 1.78 -4.40 -7.93
CA TYR A 40 2.31 -5.35 -8.89
C TYR A 40 1.99 -6.78 -8.44
N GLU A 41 1.71 -7.65 -9.41
CA GLU A 41 1.46 -9.08 -9.24
C GLU A 41 2.28 -9.84 -10.30
N ASN A 42 3.23 -10.67 -9.89
CA ASN A 42 4.22 -11.33 -10.76
C ASN A 42 4.84 -10.36 -11.79
N ASP A 43 5.37 -9.24 -11.31
CA ASP A 43 5.94 -8.15 -12.14
C ASP A 43 4.93 -7.38 -13.03
N HIS A 44 3.66 -7.76 -13.06
CA HIS A 44 2.65 -7.04 -13.82
C HIS A 44 1.91 -6.02 -12.96
N LEU A 45 1.70 -4.82 -13.49
CA LEU A 45 0.91 -3.79 -12.83
C LEU A 45 -0.57 -4.19 -12.83
N GLY A 46 -1.09 -4.55 -11.67
CA GLY A 46 -2.49 -4.95 -11.51
C GLY A 46 -3.40 -3.77 -11.21
N PHE A 47 -3.04 -2.98 -10.18
CA PHE A 47 -3.90 -1.91 -9.67
C PHE A 47 -3.13 -0.65 -9.32
N VAL A 48 -3.71 0.52 -9.58
CA VAL A 48 -3.12 1.82 -9.28
C VAL A 48 -4.17 2.73 -8.64
N HIS A 49 -3.79 3.42 -7.56
CA HIS A 49 -4.65 4.42 -6.93
C HIS A 49 -3.84 5.53 -6.25
N PRO A 50 -4.44 6.69 -5.95
CA PRO A 50 -3.77 7.72 -5.16
C PRO A 50 -3.38 7.17 -3.78
N ALA A 51 -2.15 7.45 -3.37
CA ALA A 51 -1.69 7.15 -2.03
C ALA A 51 -2.46 8.02 -1.03
N ARG A 52 -2.77 7.43 0.12
CA ARG A 52 -3.34 8.16 1.25
C ARG A 52 -2.40 8.05 2.41
N ARG A 53 -2.19 9.16 3.13
CA ARG A 53 -1.41 9.18 4.36
C ARG A 53 -2.35 9.23 5.56
N CYS A 54 -1.97 8.53 6.62
CA CYS A 54 -2.66 8.57 7.88
C CYS A 54 -2.60 9.98 8.46
N VAL A 55 -3.74 10.59 8.78
CA VAL A 55 -3.81 11.94 9.37
C VAL A 55 -3.14 12.03 10.76
N ARG A 56 -2.85 10.90 11.40
CA ARG A 56 -2.23 10.84 12.75
C ARG A 56 -0.72 10.63 12.72
N CYS A 57 -0.25 9.61 12.00
CA CYS A 57 1.18 9.26 11.97
C CYS A 57 1.88 9.63 10.64
N ASN A 58 1.14 10.17 9.66
CA ASN A 58 1.61 10.50 8.32
C ASN A 58 2.18 9.32 7.51
N GLU A 59 1.96 8.09 7.98
CA GLU A 59 2.35 6.86 7.30
C GLU A 59 1.46 6.58 6.10
N ILE A 60 2.03 5.98 5.06
CA ILE A 60 1.30 5.62 3.85
C ILE A 60 0.36 4.45 4.14
N ILE A 61 -0.90 4.64 3.82
CA ILE A 61 -1.94 3.63 3.94
C ILE A 61 -1.95 2.84 2.62
N THR A 62 -1.45 1.60 2.69
CA THR A 62 -1.38 0.68 1.56
C THR A 62 -2.65 -0.17 1.38
N ALA A 63 -3.45 -0.32 2.44
CA ALA A 63 -4.73 -1.01 2.41
C ALA A 63 -5.87 -0.06 2.00
N ALA A 64 -6.97 -0.63 1.49
CA ALA A 64 -8.24 0.08 1.29
C ALA A 64 -8.87 0.47 2.64
N ALA A 65 -8.28 1.41 3.37
CA ALA A 65 -8.89 1.94 4.58
C ALA A 65 -10.08 2.83 4.19
N ALA A 66 -11.25 2.54 4.77
CA ALA A 66 -12.46 3.36 4.62
C ALA A 66 -12.38 4.73 5.34
N GLY A 67 -11.20 5.15 5.81
CA GLY A 67 -10.98 6.38 6.56
C GLY A 67 -9.58 6.97 6.38
N GLY A 68 -9.36 8.16 6.94
CA GLY A 68 -8.08 8.88 6.86
C GLY A 68 -6.98 8.38 7.80
N CYS A 69 -7.16 7.25 8.49
CA CYS A 69 -6.19 6.70 9.45
C CYS A 69 -5.76 5.29 9.04
N CYS A 70 -4.50 4.94 9.27
CA CYS A 70 -4.01 3.57 9.12
C CYS A 70 -4.62 2.63 10.18
N ILE A 71 -4.64 1.32 9.89
CA ILE A 71 -5.21 0.32 10.80
C ILE A 71 -4.58 0.39 12.19
N ALA A 72 -3.27 0.59 12.31
CA ALA A 72 -2.60 0.71 13.60
C ALA A 72 -3.10 1.92 14.44
N CYS A 73 -3.42 3.04 13.78
CA CYS A 73 -3.96 4.23 14.45
C CYS A 73 -5.46 4.12 14.78
N VAL A 74 -6.21 3.30 14.03
CA VAL A 74 -7.62 2.99 14.30
C VAL A 74 -7.72 1.92 15.40
N ASP A 75 -6.96 0.83 15.28
CA ASP A 75 -6.92 -0.29 16.22
C ASP A 75 -6.30 0.12 17.57
N GLY A 76 -5.29 0.98 17.55
CA GLY A 76 -4.74 1.62 18.76
C GLY A 76 -5.74 2.54 19.49
N LEU A 77 -6.92 2.82 18.91
CA LEU A 77 -8.04 3.47 19.60
C LEU A 77 -8.92 2.46 20.36
N VAL A 78 -8.86 1.17 20.04
CA VAL A 78 -9.73 0.11 20.58
C VAL A 78 -9.10 -0.61 21.78
N ILE A 79 -7.78 -0.49 21.98
CA ILE A 79 -7.12 -0.94 23.22
C ILE A 79 -7.19 0.18 24.28
N GLY A 80 -8.42 0.48 24.68
CA GLY A 80 -8.76 1.22 25.88
C GLY A 80 -9.85 0.43 26.61
N HIS A 81 -9.51 -0.76 27.09
CA HIS A 81 -10.32 -1.49 28.04
C HIS A 81 -10.06 -0.86 29.41
N ASP A 82 -11.03 -0.06 29.89
CA ASP A 82 -11.22 0.19 31.32
C ASP A 82 -11.85 -1.06 31.96
#